data_AF-L8Y811-F1
#
_entry.id   AF-L8Y811-F1
#
_cell.length_a   1.000
_cell.length_b   1.000
_cell.length_c   1.000
_cell.angle_alpha   90.00
_cell.angle_beta   90.00
_cell.angle_gamma   90.00
#
_symmetry.space_group_name_H-M   'P 1'
#
loop_
_entity.id
_entity.type
_entity.pdbx_description
1 polymer ?
#
loop_
_entity_poly.entity_id
_entity_poly.type
_entity_poly.pdbx_seq_one_letter_code
_entity_poly.pdbx_strand_id
1 'polypeptide(L)'
;MDPLGAPSQFVDVDTLPSWGSLCEDELSSSVATADTLQEDTVRSPFLYNKDVNGKVVLWKGDVALLNCTAIVNTSNESLTDKNPVSESIFMLAGPDLKEDLQKLKGCRTGEAKLTKGFNLAARFIIHTVGPKYKSRYRTAAESSLYSCYRNVLQLAKYGLLISWT
;
A
#
# COMPACT_ATOMS: atom_id res chain seq x y z
N MET A 1 -18.84 -11.30 15.27
CA MET A 1 -18.87 -12.78 15.24
C MET A 1 -19.82 -13.20 14.15
N ASP A 2 -19.30 -13.86 13.12
CA ASP A 2 -20.11 -14.54 12.10
C ASP A 2 -20.85 -15.70 12.82
N PRO A 3 -22.18 -15.89 12.67
CA PRO A 3 -22.94 -16.87 13.45
C PRO A 3 -22.53 -18.35 13.24
N LEU A 4 -21.62 -18.62 12.31
CA LEU A 4 -21.14 -19.97 11.96
C LEU A 4 -19.71 -20.27 12.45
N GLY A 5 -19.05 -19.35 13.15
CA GLY A 5 -17.70 -19.59 13.70
C GLY A 5 -16.60 -19.74 12.65
N ALA A 6 -16.84 -19.30 11.41
CA ALA A 6 -15.78 -19.25 10.40
C ALA A 6 -14.74 -18.18 10.77
N PRO A 7 -13.43 -18.47 10.64
CA PRO A 7 -12.39 -17.49 10.89
C PRO A 7 -12.56 -16.28 9.93
N SER A 8 -12.30 -15.08 10.44
CA SER A 8 -12.33 -13.86 9.64
C SER A 8 -11.36 -13.97 8.47
N GLN A 9 -11.84 -13.79 7.25
CA GLN A 9 -11.06 -13.93 6.01
C GLN A 9 -10.11 -12.74 5.74
N PHE A 10 -9.83 -11.90 6.74
CA PHE A 10 -9.04 -10.68 6.59
C PHE A 10 -7.94 -10.60 7.64
N VAL A 11 -6.93 -9.78 7.35
CA VAL A 11 -5.81 -9.45 8.22
C VAL A 11 -6.09 -8.14 8.91
N ASP A 12 -6.08 -8.16 10.24
CA ASP A 12 -6.28 -6.97 11.06
C ASP A 12 -4.97 -6.18 11.20
N VAL A 13 -4.96 -4.95 10.69
CA VAL A 13 -3.78 -4.07 10.67
C VAL A 13 -3.25 -3.77 12.07
N ASP A 14 -4.12 -3.75 13.08
CA ASP A 14 -3.74 -3.49 14.47
C ASP A 14 -2.93 -4.65 15.09
N THR A 15 -2.97 -5.83 14.47
CA THR A 15 -2.18 -7.00 14.90
C THR A 15 -0.77 -7.04 14.29
N LEU A 16 -0.49 -6.20 13.30
CA LEU A 16 0.78 -6.21 12.60
C LEU A 16 1.85 -5.43 13.38
N PRO A 17 3.08 -5.95 13.51
CA PRO A 17 4.13 -5.25 14.24
C PRO A 17 4.58 -4.00 13.47
N SER A 18 4.60 -2.86 14.16
CA SER A 18 5.18 -1.63 13.62
C SER A 18 6.69 -1.75 13.45
N TRP A 19 7.25 -0.94 12.56
CA TRP A 19 8.69 -0.81 12.38
C TRP A 19 9.39 -0.42 13.70
N GLY A 20 8.74 0.45 14.49
CA GLY A 20 9.24 0.84 15.81
C GLY A 20 9.36 -0.32 16.80
N SER A 21 8.40 -1.24 16.83
CA SER A 21 8.41 -2.37 17.76
C SER A 21 9.42 -3.46 17.35
N LEU A 22 9.60 -3.69 16.04
CA LEU A 22 10.59 -4.67 15.55
C LEU A 22 12.03 -4.29 15.92
N CYS A 23 12.35 -2.99 15.92
CA CYS A 23 13.68 -2.52 16.33
C CYS A 23 13.95 -2.69 17.83
N GLU A 24 12.93 -2.61 18.69
CA GLU A 24 13.10 -2.81 20.14
C GLU A 24 13.44 -4.28 20.44
N ASP A 25 12.84 -5.23 19.72
CA ASP A 25 13.15 -6.65 19.84
C ASP A 25 14.57 -6.99 19.36
N GLU A 26 15.02 -6.43 18.22
CA GLU A 26 16.38 -6.62 17.67
C GLU A 26 17.49 -5.98 18.55
N LEU A 27 17.21 -4.85 19.21
CA LEU A 27 18.14 -4.24 20.17
C LEU A 27 18.26 -5.05 21.47
N SER A 28 17.24 -5.83 21.82
CA SER A 28 17.29 -6.71 22.99
C SER A 28 18.08 -8.01 22.73
N SER A 29 18.19 -8.44 21.47
CA SER A 29 18.87 -9.67 21.06
C SER A 29 20.33 -9.48 20.64
N SER A 30 20.79 -8.24 20.43
CA SER A 30 22.13 -7.90 19.92
C SER A 30 23.17 -7.55 21.02
N VAL A 31 23.25 -8.38 22.06
CA VAL A 31 24.45 -8.47 22.94
C VAL A 31 25.26 -9.72 22.58
N ALA A 32 25.82 -9.74 21.37
CA ALA A 32 26.84 -10.65 20.83
C ALA A 32 26.79 -10.47 19.30
N THR A 33 27.82 -10.13 18.53
CA THR A 33 29.27 -10.08 18.66
C THR A 33 29.70 -9.00 17.68
N ALA A 34 30.46 -8.00 18.15
CA ALA A 34 31.15 -7.09 17.27
C ALA A 34 32.32 -7.86 16.65
N ASP A 35 32.17 -8.37 15.42
CA ASP A 35 33.31 -8.51 14.50
C ASP A 35 32.86 -8.78 13.05
N THR A 36 33.35 -7.91 12.18
CA THR A 36 33.64 -8.10 10.75
C THR A 36 32.48 -8.32 9.77
N LEU A 37 31.87 -7.21 9.32
CA LEU A 37 31.48 -7.02 7.91
C LEU A 37 31.80 -5.57 7.51
N GLN A 38 32.71 -5.41 6.55
CA GLN A 38 32.88 -4.17 5.78
C GLN A 38 31.66 -4.02 4.87
N GLU A 39 30.62 -3.36 5.34
CA GLU A 39 29.61 -2.77 4.47
C GLU A 39 29.91 -1.28 4.35
N ASP A 40 29.97 -0.78 3.11
CA ASP A 40 29.83 0.64 2.80
C ASP A 40 28.45 1.11 3.30
N THR A 41 28.31 1.30 4.61
CA THR A 41 27.06 1.73 5.22
C THR A 41 26.88 3.19 4.84
N VAL A 42 26.13 3.43 3.77
CA VAL A 42 25.56 4.74 3.47
C VAL A 42 24.79 5.15 4.73
N ARG A 43 25.36 6.06 5.52
CA ARG A 43 24.69 6.59 6.71
C ARG A 43 23.43 7.30 6.24
N SER A 44 22.28 6.87 6.78
CA SER A 44 21.00 7.51 6.50
C SER A 44 21.07 9.00 6.83
N PRO A 45 20.59 9.89 5.95
CA PRO A 45 20.53 11.33 6.23
C PRO A 45 19.37 11.69 7.17
N PHE A 46 18.48 10.75 7.50
CA PHE A 46 17.30 10.99 8.31
C PHE A 46 17.58 10.75 9.79
N LEU A 47 17.13 11.69 10.63
CA LEU A 47 17.15 11.54 12.08
C LEU A 47 16.14 10.47 12.52
N TYR A 48 16.44 9.77 13.62
CA TYR A 48 15.50 8.87 14.27
C TYR A 48 14.23 9.64 14.68
N ASN A 49 13.07 9.05 14.40
CA ASN A 49 11.78 9.60 14.78
C ASN A 49 10.84 8.48 15.24
N LYS A 50 10.57 8.43 16.55
CA LYS A 50 9.71 7.40 17.17
C LYS A 50 8.28 7.45 16.62
N ASP A 51 7.74 8.64 16.41
CA ASP A 51 6.36 8.83 15.94
C ASP A 51 6.17 8.35 14.50
N VAL A 52 7.19 8.50 13.65
CA VAL A 52 7.16 7.96 12.28
C VAL A 52 7.33 6.45 12.31
N ASN A 53 8.28 5.94 13.10
CA ASN A 53 8.53 4.50 13.20
C ASN A 53 7.32 3.72 13.72
N GLY A 54 6.52 4.30 14.62
CA GLY A 54 5.28 3.69 15.11
C GLY A 54 4.13 3.65 14.10
N LYS A 55 4.24 4.34 12.95
CA LYS A 55 3.20 4.42 11.90
C LYS A 55 3.51 3.58 10.67
N VAL A 56 4.74 3.08 10.55
CA VAL A 56 5.20 2.29 9.41
C VAL A 56 5.10 0.82 9.79
N VAL A 57 4.52 0.01 8.90
CA VAL A 57 4.44 -1.44 9.04
C VAL A 57 5.01 -2.04 7.76
N LEU A 58 5.94 -2.99 7.91
CA LEU A 58 6.40 -3.82 6.79
C LEU A 58 5.75 -5.19 6.93
N TRP A 59 4.95 -5.57 5.95
CA TRP A 59 4.19 -6.80 5.98
C TRP A 59 4.30 -7.55 4.66
N LYS A 60 4.47 -8.87 4.75
CA LYS A 60 4.51 -9.79 3.60
C LYS A 60 3.21 -10.57 3.54
N GLY A 61 2.39 -10.27 2.54
CA GLY A 61 1.15 -10.99 2.27
C GLY A 61 0.36 -10.33 1.14
N ASP A 62 -0.89 -10.75 0.98
CA ASP A 62 -1.81 -10.20 0.00
C ASP A 62 -2.50 -8.93 0.53
N VAL A 63 -2.21 -7.79 -0.09
CA VAL A 63 -2.78 -6.48 0.29
C VAL A 63 -4.31 -6.47 0.28
N ALA A 64 -4.95 -7.32 -0.53
CA ALA A 64 -6.41 -7.37 -0.63
C ALA A 64 -7.08 -7.90 0.66
N LEU A 65 -6.33 -8.54 1.55
CA LEU A 65 -6.82 -9.05 2.83
C LEU A 65 -6.76 -8.02 3.97
N LEU A 66 -6.08 -6.88 3.79
CA LEU A 66 -5.92 -5.90 4.88
C LEU A 66 -7.22 -5.13 5.14
N ASN A 67 -7.62 -5.01 6.40
CA ASN A 67 -8.76 -4.19 6.85
C ASN A 67 -8.46 -2.68 6.97
N CYS A 68 -7.46 -2.19 6.24
CA CYS A 68 -7.10 -0.77 6.22
C CYS A 68 -8.25 0.10 5.68
N THR A 69 -8.26 1.39 6.00
CA THR A 69 -9.26 2.33 5.43
C THR A 69 -9.23 2.33 3.91
N ALA A 70 -8.04 2.28 3.31
CA ALA A 70 -7.86 2.13 1.88
C ALA A 70 -6.67 1.22 1.59
N ILE A 71 -6.80 0.41 0.55
CA ILE A 71 -5.68 -0.32 -0.07
C ILE A 71 -5.36 0.31 -1.44
N VAL A 72 -4.16 0.04 -1.95
CA VAL A 72 -3.71 0.61 -3.22
C VAL A 72 -3.66 -0.48 -4.28
N ASN A 73 -4.31 -0.23 -5.42
CA ASN A 73 -4.14 -1.04 -6.62
C ASN A 73 -3.16 -0.35 -7.58
N THR A 74 -2.20 -1.11 -8.09
CA THR A 74 -1.38 -0.68 -9.24
C THR A 74 -1.97 -1.24 -10.53
N SER A 75 -2.14 -0.40 -11.54
CA SER A 75 -2.72 -0.81 -12.83
C SER A 75 -2.13 -0.06 -14.02
N ASN A 76 -2.75 -0.21 -15.18
CA ASN A 76 -2.46 0.50 -16.43
C ASN A 76 -3.44 1.65 -16.65
N GLU A 77 -3.24 2.42 -17.72
CA GLU A 77 -4.02 3.64 -17.97
C GLU A 77 -5.51 3.38 -18.22
N SER A 78 -5.87 2.17 -18.64
CA SER A 78 -7.26 1.74 -18.83
C SER A 78 -7.88 1.06 -17.60
N LEU A 79 -7.13 0.88 -16.51
CA LEU A 79 -7.54 0.16 -15.29
C LEU A 79 -7.98 -1.29 -15.56
N THR A 80 -7.33 -1.93 -16.53
CA THR A 80 -7.62 -3.32 -16.97
C THR A 80 -6.40 -4.23 -16.86
N ASP A 81 -5.36 -3.77 -16.18
CA ASP A 81 -4.11 -4.51 -16.07
C ASP A 81 -4.31 -5.83 -15.31
N LYS A 82 -3.64 -6.88 -15.80
CA LYS A 82 -3.64 -8.20 -15.18
C LYS A 82 -2.29 -8.40 -14.53
N ASN A 83 -2.26 -8.18 -13.22
CA ASN A 83 -1.11 -8.42 -12.37
C ASN A 83 -1.59 -9.08 -11.06
N PRO A 84 -0.71 -9.76 -10.30
CA PRO A 84 -1.12 -10.54 -9.13
C PRO A 84 -1.88 -9.72 -8.06
N VAL A 85 -1.53 -8.44 -7.90
CA VAL A 85 -2.20 -7.53 -6.95
C VAL A 85 -3.61 -7.19 -7.45
N SER A 86 -3.73 -6.75 -8.70
CA SER A 86 -5.02 -6.45 -9.32
C SER A 86 -5.94 -7.68 -9.31
N GLU A 87 -5.43 -8.86 -9.67
CA GLU A 87 -6.22 -10.09 -9.71
C GLU A 87 -6.84 -10.42 -8.35
N SER A 88 -6.06 -10.33 -7.27
CA SER A 88 -6.53 -10.59 -5.91
C SER A 88 -7.56 -9.55 -5.47
N ILE A 89 -7.30 -8.26 -5.73
CA ILE A 89 -8.25 -7.18 -5.45
C ILE A 89 -9.57 -7.37 -6.21
N PHE A 90 -9.53 -7.68 -7.51
CA PHE A 90 -10.73 -7.89 -8.32
C PHE A 90 -11.52 -9.12 -7.87
N MET A 91 -10.82 -10.20 -7.49
CA MET A 91 -11.45 -11.42 -7.01
C MET A 91 -12.21 -11.18 -5.70
N LEU A 92 -11.60 -10.50 -4.74
CA LEU A 92 -12.19 -10.27 -3.43
C LEU A 92 -13.20 -9.11 -3.39
N ALA A 93 -12.99 -8.05 -4.17
CA ALA A 93 -13.93 -6.92 -4.25
C ALA A 93 -15.25 -7.30 -4.95
N GLY A 94 -15.21 -8.23 -5.90
CA GLY A 94 -16.38 -8.67 -6.65
C GLY A 94 -16.66 -7.87 -7.93
N PRO A 95 -17.72 -8.23 -8.67
CA PRO A 95 -18.00 -7.70 -10.01
C PRO A 95 -18.36 -6.21 -10.03
N ASP A 96 -18.96 -5.69 -8.97
CA ASP A 96 -19.43 -4.30 -8.85
C ASP A 96 -18.28 -3.28 -9.03
N LEU A 97 -17.05 -3.68 -8.67
CA LEU A 97 -15.85 -2.86 -8.89
C LEU A 97 -15.66 -2.50 -10.37
N LYS A 98 -16.00 -3.41 -11.30
CA LYS A 98 -15.83 -3.15 -12.74
C LYS A 98 -16.74 -2.01 -13.21
N GLU A 99 -17.94 -1.88 -12.66
CA GLU A 99 -18.86 -0.81 -13.02
C GLU A 99 -18.33 0.55 -12.58
N ASP A 100 -17.76 0.66 -11.37
CA ASP A 100 -17.16 1.90 -10.89
C ASP A 100 -15.89 2.27 -11.67
N LEU A 101 -15.07 1.29 -12.05
CA LEU A 101 -13.89 1.54 -12.89
C LEU A 101 -14.26 2.08 -14.28
N GLN A 102 -15.36 1.63 -14.88
CA GLN A 102 -15.85 2.18 -16.15
C GLN A 102 -16.22 3.66 -16.03
N LYS A 103 -16.77 4.09 -14.90
CA LYS A 103 -17.12 5.50 -14.62
C LYS A 103 -15.89 6.40 -14.51
N LEU A 104 -14.74 5.86 -14.09
CA LEU A 104 -13.50 6.63 -13.92
C LEU A 104 -12.86 7.09 -15.25
N LYS A 105 -13.18 6.43 -16.38
CA LYS A 105 -12.61 6.71 -17.70
C LYS A 105 -11.07 6.68 -17.72
N GLY A 106 -10.49 5.62 -17.13
CA GLY A 106 -9.04 5.40 -17.07
C GLY A 106 -8.32 6.20 -15.98
N CYS A 107 -7.00 6.14 -15.93
CA CYS A 107 -6.14 6.86 -14.97
C CYS A 107 -4.79 7.16 -15.62
N ARG A 108 -4.28 8.39 -15.59
CA ARG A 108 -2.98 8.68 -16.20
C ARG A 108 -1.84 8.13 -15.36
N THR A 109 -0.68 7.90 -15.98
CA THR A 109 0.56 7.56 -15.26
C THR A 109 0.85 8.62 -14.19
N GLY A 110 1.15 8.19 -12.96
CA GLY A 110 1.39 9.07 -11.82
C GLY A 110 0.13 9.62 -11.15
N GLU A 111 -1.06 9.48 -11.74
CA GLU A 111 -2.34 9.87 -11.14
C GLU A 111 -2.85 8.79 -10.18
N ALA A 112 -3.77 9.17 -9.29
CA ALA A 112 -4.51 8.24 -8.44
C ALA A 112 -6.01 8.56 -8.45
N LYS A 113 -6.87 7.53 -8.40
CA LYS A 113 -8.33 7.65 -8.35
C LYS A 113 -8.92 6.72 -7.29
N LEU A 114 -10.07 7.11 -6.74
CA LEU A 114 -10.71 6.41 -5.61
C LEU A 114 -11.97 5.67 -6.07
N THR A 115 -12.17 4.46 -5.55
CA THR A 115 -13.44 3.71 -5.60
C THR A 115 -13.75 3.10 -4.24
N LYS A 116 -14.97 2.54 -4.09
CA LYS A 116 -15.32 1.73 -2.91
C LYS A 116 -14.58 0.39 -2.93
N GLY A 117 -14.37 -0.19 -1.75
CA GLY A 117 -13.77 -1.52 -1.60
C GLY A 117 -14.74 -2.68 -1.84
N PHE A 118 -16.05 -2.42 -1.88
CA PHE A 118 -17.10 -3.42 -2.09
C PHE A 118 -17.02 -4.55 -1.05
N ASN A 119 -16.68 -5.76 -1.47
CA ASN A 119 -16.60 -6.94 -0.61
C ASN A 119 -15.19 -7.12 0.04
N LEU A 120 -14.26 -6.20 -0.20
CA LEU A 120 -13.00 -6.16 0.54
C LEU A 120 -13.22 -5.78 2.01
N ALA A 121 -12.30 -6.22 2.88
CA ALA A 121 -12.22 -5.71 4.24
C ALA A 121 -11.88 -4.21 4.27
N ALA A 122 -11.12 -3.73 3.29
CA ALA A 122 -10.82 -2.32 3.13
C ALA A 122 -12.02 -1.52 2.62
N ARG A 123 -12.25 -0.34 3.18
CA ARG A 123 -13.41 0.50 2.80
C ARG A 123 -13.27 1.09 1.38
N PHE A 124 -12.06 1.35 0.94
CA PHE A 124 -11.78 1.98 -0.36
C PHE A 124 -10.60 1.33 -1.09
N ILE A 125 -10.57 1.53 -2.40
CA ILE A 125 -9.42 1.21 -3.24
C ILE A 125 -8.93 2.51 -3.89
N ILE A 126 -7.64 2.79 -3.74
CA ILE A 126 -6.96 3.85 -4.48
C ILE A 126 -6.23 3.20 -5.66
N HIS A 127 -6.67 3.47 -6.86
CA HIS A 127 -6.04 2.98 -8.09
C HIS A 127 -5.01 4.00 -8.57
N THR A 128 -3.78 3.55 -8.81
CA THR A 128 -2.72 4.39 -9.39
C THR A 128 -2.01 3.66 -10.52
N VAL A 129 -1.35 4.40 -11.40
CA VAL A 129 -0.69 3.86 -12.60
C VAL A 129 0.80 4.19 -12.55
N GLY A 130 1.60 3.17 -12.30
CA GLY A 130 3.06 3.28 -12.31
C GLY A 130 3.63 3.48 -13.72
N PRO A 131 4.83 4.08 -13.86
CA PRO A 131 5.46 4.26 -15.15
C PRO A 131 6.00 2.94 -15.71
N LYS A 132 5.91 2.77 -17.04
CA LYS A 132 6.68 1.74 -17.74
C LYS A 132 8.15 2.17 -17.78
N TYR A 133 8.99 1.49 -17.00
CA TYR A 133 10.40 1.86 -16.88
C TYR A 133 11.18 1.58 -18.18
N LYS A 134 11.93 2.58 -18.64
CA LYS A 134 12.93 2.47 -19.70
C LYS A 134 14.12 3.33 -19.30
N SER A 135 15.34 2.81 -19.42
CA SER A 135 16.55 3.51 -18.96
C SER A 135 16.72 4.92 -19.55
N ARG A 136 16.32 5.13 -20.81
CA ARG A 136 16.32 6.45 -21.47
C ARG A 136 15.34 7.47 -20.89
N TYR A 137 14.37 7.03 -20.09
CA TYR A 137 13.35 7.87 -19.45
C TYR A 137 13.43 7.81 -17.93
N ARG A 138 14.62 7.53 -17.37
CA ARG A 138 14.84 7.36 -15.93
C ARG A 138 14.20 8.48 -15.09
N THR A 139 14.53 9.74 -15.36
CA THR A 139 14.02 10.89 -14.59
C THR A 139 12.50 11.03 -14.68
N ALA A 140 11.91 10.75 -15.84
CA ALA A 140 10.46 10.78 -16.01
C ALA A 140 9.77 9.64 -15.23
N ALA A 141 10.38 8.45 -15.21
CA ALA A 141 9.88 7.32 -14.43
C ALA A 141 10.00 7.59 -12.92
N GLU A 142 11.13 8.13 -12.44
CA GLU A 142 11.31 8.52 -11.04
C GLU A 142 10.23 9.54 -10.61
N SER A 143 10.01 10.58 -11.41
CA SER A 143 8.98 11.60 -11.15
C SER A 143 7.55 11.03 -11.16
N SER A 144 7.26 10.12 -12.08
CA SER A 144 5.94 9.48 -12.17
C SER A 144 5.69 8.54 -10.99
N LEU A 145 6.69 7.76 -10.58
CA LEU A 145 6.58 6.87 -9.43
C LEU A 145 6.40 7.67 -8.14
N TYR A 146 7.17 8.75 -7.96
CA TYR A 146 6.98 9.70 -6.86
C TYR A 146 5.54 10.25 -6.83
N SER A 147 5.02 10.62 -8.01
CA SER A 147 3.65 11.15 -8.15
C SER A 147 2.58 10.13 -7.74
N CYS A 148 2.78 8.84 -8.03
CA CYS A 148 1.87 7.77 -7.59
C CYS A 148 1.71 7.79 -6.06
N TYR A 149 2.82 7.69 -5.32
CA TYR A 149 2.81 7.70 -3.86
C TYR A 149 2.23 8.99 -3.30
N ARG A 150 2.66 10.14 -3.83
CA ARG A 150 2.18 11.45 -3.38
C ARG A 150 0.67 11.59 -3.55
N ASN A 151 0.12 11.21 -4.71
CA ASN A 151 -1.30 11.34 -5.00
C ASN A 151 -2.15 10.34 -4.19
N VAL A 152 -1.65 9.13 -3.95
CA VAL A 152 -2.26 8.16 -3.03
C VAL A 152 -2.38 8.75 -1.63
N LEU A 153 -1.28 9.28 -1.07
CA LEU A 153 -1.27 9.89 0.26
C LEU A 153 -2.15 11.15 0.33
N GLN A 154 -2.22 11.92 -0.76
CA GLN A 154 -3.11 13.07 -0.86
C GLN A 154 -4.59 12.66 -0.82
N LEU A 155 -4.97 11.59 -1.54
CA LEU A 155 -6.33 11.04 -1.46
C LEU A 155 -6.64 10.45 -0.09
N ALA A 156 -5.69 9.76 0.55
CA ALA A 156 -5.86 9.25 1.91
C ALA A 156 -6.09 10.40 2.91
N LYS A 157 -5.36 11.52 2.76
CA LYS A 157 -5.50 12.68 3.64
C LYS A 157 -6.85 13.40 3.47
N TYR A 158 -7.30 13.62 2.24
CA TYR A 158 -8.45 14.49 1.96
C TYR A 158 -9.69 13.74 1.46
N GLY A 159 -9.53 12.75 0.57
CA GLY A 159 -10.64 12.01 -0.03
C GLY A 159 -11.43 11.18 0.99
N LEU A 160 -10.77 10.72 2.06
CA LEU A 160 -11.40 9.91 3.11
C LEU A 160 -12.18 10.74 4.15
N LEU A 161 -11.94 12.06 4.20
CA LEU A 161 -12.64 12.98 5.12
C LEU A 161 -13.88 13.63 4.48
N ILE A 162 -13.96 13.72 3.15
CA ILE A 162 -14.92 14.61 2.46
C ILE A 162 -16.10 13.82 1.85
N SER A 163 -15.98 12.51 1.61
CA SER A 163 -17.04 11.75 0.93
C SER A 163 -18.21 11.28 1.82
N TRP A 164 -18.20 11.54 3.13
CA TRP A 164 -19.26 11.04 4.05
C TRP A 164 -19.52 11.95 5.28
N THR A 165 -19.60 13.27 5.06
CA THR A 165 -20.45 14.19 5.86
C THR A 165 -21.60 14.64 5.00
#